data_AF-A0A3M8W902-F1
#
_entry.id   AF-A0A3M8W902-F1
#
_cell.length_a   1.000
_cell.length_b   1.000
_cell.length_c   1.000
_cell.angle_alpha   90.00
_cell.angle_beta   90.00
_cell.angle_gamma   90.00
#
_symmetry.space_group_name_H-M   'P 1'
#
loop_
_entity.id
_entity.type
_entity.pdbx_description
1 polymer ?
#
loop_
_entity_poly.entity_id
_entity_poly.type
_entity_poly.pdbx_seq_one_letter_code
_entity_poly.pdbx_strand_id
1 'polypeptide(L)'
;MHKLLLLGDQENAYATSNLQRGGKNTAASDHAWAVTRALAADAVRVGWNRAAFTQVLLDGPYKAGQHARALQHRRGYDKAAAWLQRAWDGAQHYVRSTDPISNRQDFHAALAAFRSRIECTPWNGVAGKTDLRNLIARMEICARAGSWDHTVSERDLAERMGCSRTTAHNSNQRLLHTKVLRQLDNGSPTEGARWMLISRLPSTTSHHWSTPKGPEAGGAMSGPSMRQTDDTGADIDSRTASQLMHLDAFAHHGLGSSGLTVLAALAERDGQSRTELQASASISRSTTYRQLGKLKSLGLIHREGELYHLSPTALEGIGTPTPDCADPVDGWPETAERLGTAGVRERRRRHHDAQRTHWRHKQVRLAERRRACRQAPLPHPATAQPQYVRADGCVIDPGTGEVIQNLYVAADGLWIFDEANGTGKS
;
A
#
# COMPACT_ATOMS: atom_id res chain seq x y z
N MET A 1 -9.96 26.46 -0.03
CA MET A 1 -8.77 26.71 0.82
C MET A 1 -9.05 27.14 2.26
N HIS A 2 -9.77 28.24 2.55
CA HIS A 2 -10.09 28.61 3.96
C HIS A 2 -10.82 27.47 4.71
N LYS A 3 -11.74 26.77 4.03
CA LYS A 3 -12.38 25.54 4.52
C LYS A 3 -11.39 24.40 4.79
N LEU A 4 -10.31 24.26 4.01
CA LEU A 4 -9.32 23.19 4.17
C LEU A 4 -8.40 23.47 5.37
N LEU A 5 -8.00 24.73 5.56
CA LEU A 5 -7.24 25.16 6.75
C LEU A 5 -8.07 25.02 8.03
N LEU A 6 -9.34 25.46 8.00
CA LEU A 6 -10.25 25.35 9.15
C LEU A 6 -10.63 23.90 9.48
N LEU A 7 -11.04 23.11 8.48
CA LEU A 7 -11.37 21.70 8.70
C LEU A 7 -10.14 20.88 9.10
N GLY A 8 -8.98 21.14 8.50
CA GLY A 8 -7.74 20.48 8.89
C GLY A 8 -7.31 20.80 10.32
N ASP A 9 -7.57 22.02 10.79
CA ASP A 9 -7.32 22.41 12.19
C ASP A 9 -8.30 21.73 13.17
N GLN A 10 -9.58 21.58 12.78
CA GLN A 10 -10.64 20.91 13.54
C GLN A 10 -10.46 19.39 13.61
N GLU A 11 -10.08 18.76 12.50
CA GLU A 11 -9.84 17.32 12.39
C GLU A 11 -8.44 16.91 12.89
N ASN A 12 -7.65 17.88 13.35
CA ASN A 12 -6.27 17.68 13.79
C ASN A 12 -5.38 17.03 12.70
N ALA A 13 -5.68 17.31 11.42
CA ALA A 13 -4.99 16.75 10.26
C ALA A 13 -3.52 17.18 10.14
N TYR A 14 -3.12 18.23 10.87
CA TYR A 14 -1.76 18.79 10.92
C TYR A 14 -1.00 18.41 12.20
N ALA A 15 -1.58 17.57 13.06
CA ALA A 15 -0.97 17.21 14.33
C ALA A 15 0.39 16.53 14.12
N THR A 16 1.42 17.06 14.77
CA THR A 16 2.81 16.55 14.78
C THR A 16 2.97 15.25 15.54
N SER A 17 1.89 14.63 16.03
CA SER A 17 2.00 13.33 16.68
C SER A 17 2.55 12.34 15.66
N ASN A 18 3.73 11.80 15.92
CA ASN A 18 4.41 10.70 15.21
C ASN A 18 3.54 9.42 15.08
N LEU A 19 2.29 9.48 15.50
CA LEU A 19 1.26 8.45 15.39
C LEU A 19 0.49 8.62 14.08
N GLN A 20 1.19 8.59 12.93
CA GLN A 20 0.59 7.75 11.89
C GLN A 20 0.54 6.36 12.53
N ARG A 21 -0.66 5.89 12.89
CA ARG A 21 -0.87 4.48 13.28
C ARG A 21 -0.04 3.65 12.30
N GLY A 22 0.93 2.91 12.84
CA GLY A 22 1.77 2.01 12.06
C GLY A 22 2.66 2.64 10.97
N GLY A 23 2.96 3.94 10.95
CA GLY A 23 4.02 4.47 10.08
C GLY A 23 5.41 4.20 10.66
N LYS A 24 6.46 4.10 9.82
CA LYS A 24 7.82 4.38 10.33
C LYS A 24 7.79 5.82 10.84
N ASN A 25 8.29 6.07 12.06
CA ASN A 25 8.44 7.42 12.59
C ASN A 25 9.20 8.27 11.57
N THR A 26 8.50 9.08 10.78
CA THR A 26 9.14 10.11 9.97
C THR A 26 9.50 11.25 10.92
N ALA A 27 10.64 11.89 10.69
CA ALA A 27 11.00 13.05 11.50
C ALA A 27 9.86 14.09 11.40
N ALA A 28 9.53 14.78 12.49
CA ALA A 28 8.48 15.79 12.49
C ALA A 28 8.66 16.86 11.39
N SER A 29 9.92 17.10 10.97
CA SER A 29 10.26 17.95 9.81
C SER A 29 9.79 17.41 8.47
N ASP A 30 9.83 16.09 8.24
CA ASP A 30 9.41 15.46 6.98
C ASP A 30 7.89 15.50 6.84
N HIS A 31 7.18 15.28 7.96
CA HIS A 31 5.73 15.42 8.02
C HIS A 31 5.30 16.87 7.75
N ALA A 32 5.92 17.84 8.44
CA ALA A 32 5.64 19.26 8.22
C ALA A 32 5.89 19.66 6.75
N TRP A 33 6.99 19.20 6.16
CA TRP A 33 7.30 19.44 4.74
C TRP A 33 6.24 18.85 3.80
N ALA A 34 5.79 17.61 4.05
CA ALA A 34 4.76 16.96 3.25
C ALA A 34 3.41 17.70 3.32
N VAL A 35 3.00 18.11 4.54
CA VAL A 35 1.79 18.90 4.77
C VAL A 35 1.87 20.23 4.03
N THR A 36 2.96 20.98 4.19
CA THR A 36 3.13 22.28 3.52
C THR A 36 3.12 22.16 2.01
N ARG A 37 3.73 21.12 1.42
CA ARG A 37 3.65 20.87 -0.02
C ARG A 37 2.24 20.54 -0.50
N ALA A 38 1.47 19.76 0.27
CA ALA A 38 0.08 19.46 -0.06
C ALA A 38 -0.78 20.72 -0.05
N LEU A 39 -0.61 21.57 0.97
CA LEU A 39 -1.29 22.87 1.07
C LEU A 39 -0.90 23.81 -0.06
N ALA A 40 0.39 23.86 -0.41
CA ALA A 40 0.86 24.65 -1.54
C ALA A 40 0.23 24.18 -2.86
N ALA A 41 0.09 22.86 -3.07
CA ALA A 41 -0.54 22.31 -4.27
C ALA A 41 -2.04 22.67 -4.34
N ASP A 42 -2.78 22.59 -3.24
CA ASP A 42 -4.18 23.03 -3.19
C ASP A 42 -4.30 24.53 -3.44
N ALA A 43 -3.47 25.34 -2.79
CA ALA A 43 -3.44 26.79 -2.98
C ALA A 43 -3.19 27.18 -4.45
N VAL A 44 -2.23 26.52 -5.11
CA VAL A 44 -1.98 26.73 -6.55
C VAL A 44 -3.22 26.35 -7.39
N ARG A 45 -3.87 25.22 -7.11
CA ARG A 45 -5.07 24.77 -7.85
C ARG A 45 -6.26 25.73 -7.68
N VAL A 46 -6.39 26.36 -6.53
CA VAL A 46 -7.42 27.36 -6.23
C VAL A 46 -7.03 28.77 -6.70
N GLY A 47 -5.88 28.91 -7.39
CA GLY A 47 -5.46 30.17 -8.01
C GLY A 47 -4.81 31.18 -7.05
N TRP A 48 -4.33 30.73 -5.88
CA TRP A 48 -3.55 31.60 -5.01
C TRP A 48 -2.24 32.01 -5.68
N ASN A 49 -1.69 33.14 -5.26
CA ASN A 49 -0.32 33.53 -5.59
C ASN A 49 0.64 33.20 -4.44
N ARG A 50 1.94 33.18 -4.75
CA ARG A 50 3.00 32.82 -3.80
C ARG A 50 3.02 33.72 -2.56
N ALA A 51 2.77 35.02 -2.74
CA ALA A 51 2.78 35.99 -1.64
C ALA A 51 1.65 35.70 -0.65
N ALA A 52 0.43 35.49 -1.14
CA ALA A 52 -0.73 35.13 -0.32
C ALA A 52 -0.51 33.82 0.45
N PHE A 53 0.07 32.80 -0.19
CA PHE A 53 0.41 31.55 0.49
C PHE A 53 1.44 31.75 1.62
N THR A 54 2.47 32.55 1.36
CA THR A 54 3.51 32.84 2.35
C THR A 54 2.95 33.62 3.54
N GLN A 55 2.18 34.67 3.26
CA GLN A 55 1.52 35.51 4.26
C GLN A 55 0.58 34.69 5.13
N VAL A 56 -0.27 33.84 4.54
CA VAL A 56 -1.23 33.03 5.31
C VAL A 56 -0.54 32.02 6.24
N LEU A 57 0.60 31.43 5.84
CA LEU A 57 1.31 30.47 6.67
C LEU A 57 2.21 31.10 7.73
N LEU A 58 2.77 32.28 7.49
CA LEU A 58 3.60 32.99 8.47
C LEU A 58 2.77 33.84 9.43
N ASP A 59 1.73 34.53 8.93
CA ASP A 59 0.99 35.53 9.69
C ASP A 59 -0.42 35.05 10.11
N GLY A 60 -0.91 33.96 9.50
CA GLY A 60 -2.25 33.42 9.79
C GLY A 60 -2.30 32.52 11.02
N PRO A 61 -3.47 32.38 11.68
CA PRO A 61 -3.61 31.63 12.93
C PRO A 61 -3.63 30.09 12.78
N TYR A 62 -3.58 29.57 11.55
CA TYR A 62 -3.83 28.15 11.27
C TYR A 62 -2.70 27.23 11.73
N LYS A 63 -3.01 26.03 12.24
CA LYS A 63 -1.97 25.06 12.70
C LYS A 63 -1.08 24.61 11.54
N ALA A 64 -1.60 24.59 10.32
CA ALA A 64 -0.86 24.38 9.07
C ALA A 64 0.43 25.23 8.95
N GLY A 65 0.43 26.45 9.49
CA GLY A 65 1.59 27.36 9.46
C GLY A 65 2.55 27.21 10.64
N GLN A 66 2.25 26.36 11.62
CA GLN A 66 3.00 26.28 12.88
C GLN A 66 4.49 25.97 12.67
N HIS A 67 4.83 25.08 11.74
CA HIS A 67 6.23 24.76 11.46
C HIS A 67 6.97 25.93 10.79
N ALA A 68 6.32 26.64 9.88
CA ALA A 68 6.90 27.80 9.21
C ALA A 68 7.17 28.93 10.22
N ARG A 69 6.23 29.20 11.14
CA ARG A 69 6.41 30.15 12.24
C ARG A 69 7.50 29.71 13.23
N ALA A 70 7.53 28.44 13.61
CA ALA A 70 8.61 27.91 14.45
C ALA A 70 10.00 28.06 13.78
N LEU A 71 10.07 27.86 12.47
CA LEU A 71 11.29 28.09 11.68
C LEU A 71 11.66 29.57 11.64
N GLN A 72 10.68 30.47 11.49
CA GLN A 72 10.87 31.92 11.55
C GLN A 72 11.44 32.36 12.91
N HIS A 73 10.85 31.89 14.01
CA HIS A 73 11.36 32.20 15.36
C HIS A 73 12.79 31.70 15.59
N ARG A 74 13.16 30.55 15.03
CA ARG A 74 14.50 29.95 15.23
C ARG A 74 15.58 30.45 14.29
N ARG A 75 15.22 30.82 13.05
CA ARG A 75 16.18 31.08 11.95
C ARG A 75 15.91 32.35 11.16
N GLY A 76 14.95 33.17 11.60
CA GLY A 76 14.57 34.42 10.94
C GLY A 76 13.56 34.25 9.80
N TYR A 77 12.94 35.38 9.45
CA TYR A 77 11.89 35.46 8.42
C TYR A 77 12.37 34.92 7.07
N ASP A 78 13.55 35.35 6.61
CA ASP A 78 14.07 34.98 5.28
C ASP A 78 14.20 33.47 5.09
N LYS A 79 14.62 32.74 6.13
CA LYS A 79 14.75 31.28 6.08
C LYS A 79 13.40 30.59 6.05
N ALA A 80 12.40 31.09 6.76
CA ALA A 80 11.04 30.57 6.73
C ALA A 80 10.36 30.84 5.38
N ALA A 81 10.50 32.07 4.86
CA ALA A 81 10.00 32.45 3.55
C ALA A 81 10.65 31.59 2.44
N ALA A 82 11.97 31.44 2.42
CA ALA A 82 12.66 30.59 1.44
C ALA A 82 12.24 29.11 1.52
N TRP A 83 11.91 28.60 2.71
CA TRP A 83 11.37 27.26 2.89
C TRP A 83 9.98 27.11 2.26
N LEU A 84 9.07 28.07 2.48
CA LEU A 84 7.75 28.11 1.86
C LEU A 84 7.81 28.29 0.34
N GLN A 85 8.74 29.11 -0.16
CA GLN A 85 8.97 29.30 -1.60
C GLN A 85 9.35 27.98 -2.29
N ARG A 86 10.26 27.20 -1.69
CA ARG A 86 10.61 25.88 -2.23
C ARG A 86 9.40 24.93 -2.28
N ALA A 87 8.52 24.98 -1.27
CA ALA A 87 7.30 24.19 -1.28
C ALA A 87 6.34 24.64 -2.40
N TRP A 88 6.21 25.96 -2.59
CA TRP A 88 5.40 26.56 -3.64
C TRP A 88 5.89 26.20 -5.05
N ASP A 89 7.19 26.32 -5.32
CA ASP A 89 7.76 26.03 -6.65
C ASP A 89 7.58 24.55 -7.00
N GLY A 90 7.83 23.67 -6.03
CA GLY A 90 7.55 22.24 -6.18
C GLY A 90 6.07 21.94 -6.39
N ALA A 91 5.17 22.73 -5.80
CA ALA A 91 3.72 22.61 -5.98
C ALA A 91 3.25 23.12 -7.35
N GLN A 92 3.79 24.24 -7.85
CA GLN A 92 3.49 24.73 -9.19
C GLN A 92 3.91 23.75 -10.27
N HIS A 93 5.13 23.22 -10.17
CA HIS A 93 5.59 22.18 -11.08
C HIS A 93 4.67 20.95 -11.01
N TYR A 94 4.30 20.54 -9.80
CA TYR A 94 3.38 19.41 -9.58
C TYR A 94 2.02 19.63 -10.26
N VAL A 95 1.33 20.74 -9.97
CA VAL A 95 0.00 21.03 -10.51
C VAL A 95 0.03 21.15 -12.03
N ARG A 96 1.07 21.75 -12.62
CA ARG A 96 1.24 21.80 -14.09
C ARG A 96 1.41 20.43 -14.73
N SER A 97 1.94 19.46 -13.98
CA SER A 97 2.21 18.10 -14.46
C SER A 97 1.13 17.07 -14.09
N THR A 98 0.06 17.48 -13.40
CA THR A 98 -0.96 16.57 -12.87
C THR A 98 -2.39 17.10 -12.95
N ASP A 99 -3.26 16.32 -13.58
CA ASP A 99 -4.70 16.57 -13.58
C ASP A 99 -5.31 16.30 -12.21
N PRO A 100 -6.19 17.18 -11.71
CA PRO A 100 -6.89 16.94 -10.45
C PRO A 100 -7.89 15.80 -10.62
N ILE A 101 -7.85 14.84 -9.69
CA ILE A 101 -8.94 13.87 -9.53
C ILE A 101 -9.99 14.55 -8.66
N SER A 102 -11.02 15.10 -9.29
CA SER A 102 -12.06 15.89 -8.61
C SER A 102 -13.29 15.05 -8.28
N ASN A 103 -13.54 14.01 -9.08
CA ASN A 103 -14.69 13.13 -8.93
C ASN A 103 -14.32 11.66 -9.20
N ARG A 104 -15.30 10.76 -9.03
CA ARG A 104 -15.13 9.32 -9.24
C ARG A 104 -14.82 8.94 -10.69
N GLN A 105 -15.36 9.67 -11.66
CA GLN A 105 -15.11 9.44 -13.08
C GLN A 105 -13.64 9.76 -13.43
N ASP A 106 -13.11 10.87 -12.93
CA ASP A 106 -11.69 11.24 -13.08
C ASP A 106 -10.78 10.13 -12.50
N PHE A 107 -11.17 9.57 -11.36
CA PHE A 107 -10.45 8.44 -10.77
C PHE A 107 -10.45 7.21 -11.68
N HIS A 108 -11.60 6.84 -12.26
CA HIS A 108 -11.68 5.69 -13.16
C HIS A 108 -10.90 5.91 -14.46
N ALA A 109 -10.87 7.13 -15.00
CA ALA A 109 -10.03 7.49 -16.15
C ALA A 109 -8.53 7.36 -15.80
N ALA A 110 -8.14 7.89 -14.64
CA ALA A 110 -6.76 7.78 -14.13
C ALA A 110 -6.37 6.31 -13.86
N LEU A 111 -7.29 5.49 -13.37
CA LEU A 111 -7.09 4.06 -13.18
C LEU A 111 -6.93 3.30 -14.50
N ALA A 112 -7.70 3.66 -15.54
CA ALA A 112 -7.55 3.10 -16.88
C ALA A 112 -6.16 3.43 -17.47
N ALA A 113 -5.71 4.68 -17.35
CA ALA A 113 -4.36 5.06 -17.79
C ALA A 113 -3.23 4.37 -16.99
N PHE A 114 -3.45 4.09 -15.70
CA PHE A 114 -2.53 3.29 -14.91
C PHE A 114 -2.51 1.83 -15.35
N ARG A 115 -3.68 1.27 -15.66
CA ARG A 115 -3.83 -0.09 -16.19
C ARG A 115 -3.08 -0.25 -17.51
N SER A 116 -3.32 0.59 -18.51
CA SER A 116 -2.66 0.47 -19.82
C SER A 116 -1.14 0.48 -19.69
N ARG A 117 -0.58 1.27 -18.77
CA ARG A 117 0.87 1.26 -18.55
C ARG A 117 1.39 -0.02 -17.92
N ILE A 118 0.63 -0.64 -17.01
CA ILE A 118 1.01 -1.94 -16.45
C ILE A 118 0.94 -3.02 -17.53
N GLU A 119 -0.09 -2.98 -18.38
CA GLU A 119 -0.31 -3.93 -19.48
C GLU A 119 0.84 -3.86 -20.50
N CYS A 120 1.31 -2.65 -20.82
CA CYS A 120 2.44 -2.44 -21.72
C CYS A 120 3.83 -2.45 -21.03
N THR A 121 3.93 -2.80 -19.75
CA THR A 121 5.22 -2.92 -19.06
C THR A 121 5.73 -4.36 -19.11
N PRO A 122 7.00 -4.62 -19.46
CA PRO A 122 7.52 -5.97 -19.50
C PRO A 122 7.81 -6.52 -18.10
N TRP A 123 7.00 -7.48 -17.64
CA TRP A 123 7.11 -8.10 -16.32
C TRP A 123 7.97 -9.37 -16.33
N ASN A 124 9.27 -9.19 -16.56
CA ASN A 124 10.19 -10.30 -16.76
C ASN A 124 10.39 -11.20 -15.53
N GLY A 125 10.51 -12.50 -15.80
CA GLY A 125 10.81 -13.51 -14.77
C GLY A 125 9.66 -13.81 -13.80
N VAL A 126 9.92 -14.69 -12.84
CA VAL A 126 8.90 -15.15 -11.87
C VAL A 126 8.51 -14.03 -10.90
N ALA A 127 9.49 -13.24 -10.46
CA ALA A 127 9.26 -12.12 -9.56
C ALA A 127 8.40 -11.02 -10.23
N GLY A 128 8.74 -10.61 -11.45
CA GLY A 128 7.99 -9.61 -12.20
C GLY A 128 6.54 -10.02 -12.42
N LYS A 129 6.27 -11.26 -12.83
CA LYS A 129 4.90 -11.77 -12.98
C LYS A 129 4.11 -11.82 -11.68
N THR A 130 4.78 -12.06 -10.56
CA THR A 130 4.15 -11.99 -9.25
C THR A 130 3.78 -10.56 -8.90
N ASP A 131 4.65 -9.61 -9.23
CA ASP A 131 4.43 -8.17 -9.00
C ASP A 131 3.28 -7.65 -9.87
N LEU A 132 3.20 -8.09 -11.14
CA LEU A 132 2.05 -7.85 -12.00
C LEU A 132 0.73 -8.33 -11.38
N ARG A 133 0.65 -9.59 -10.92
CA ARG A 133 -0.56 -10.12 -10.26
C ARG A 133 -0.94 -9.30 -9.02
N ASN A 134 0.04 -8.83 -8.26
CA ASN A 134 -0.18 -7.98 -7.09
C ASN A 134 -0.83 -6.65 -7.49
N LEU A 135 -0.27 -5.98 -8.50
CA LEU A 135 -0.81 -4.72 -9.00
C LEU A 135 -2.21 -4.90 -9.57
N ILE A 136 -2.46 -5.96 -10.35
CA ILE A 136 -3.79 -6.29 -10.87
C ILE A 136 -4.80 -6.47 -9.72
N ALA A 137 -4.45 -7.28 -8.71
CA ALA A 137 -5.32 -7.51 -7.55
C ALA A 137 -5.65 -6.20 -6.80
N ARG A 138 -4.67 -5.30 -6.67
CA ARG A 138 -4.88 -4.00 -6.02
C ARG A 138 -5.67 -3.03 -6.88
N MET A 139 -5.46 -3.01 -8.20
CA MET A 139 -6.27 -2.21 -9.12
C MET A 139 -7.76 -2.56 -9.01
N GLU A 140 -8.12 -3.82 -8.83
CA GLU A 140 -9.52 -4.19 -8.57
C GLU A 140 -10.05 -3.65 -7.24
N ILE A 141 -9.23 -3.65 -6.18
CA ILE A 141 -9.63 -3.11 -4.89
C ILE A 141 -9.85 -1.60 -5.02
N CYS A 142 -8.92 -0.90 -5.67
CA CYS A 142 -9.03 0.53 -5.95
C CYS A 142 -10.24 0.84 -6.84
N ALA A 143 -10.51 0.04 -7.88
CA ALA A 143 -11.67 0.20 -8.75
C ALA A 143 -12.99 0.15 -7.99
N ARG A 144 -13.14 -0.83 -7.08
CA ARG A 144 -14.34 -0.96 -6.25
C ARG A 144 -14.47 0.19 -5.24
N ALA A 145 -13.36 0.57 -4.61
CA ALA A 145 -13.32 1.64 -3.63
C ALA A 145 -13.51 3.05 -4.24
N GLY A 146 -13.19 3.24 -5.52
CA GLY A 146 -13.15 4.57 -6.14
C GLY A 146 -12.01 5.44 -5.62
N SER A 147 -10.93 4.84 -5.11
CA SER A 147 -9.79 5.54 -4.50
C SER A 147 -8.48 4.79 -4.77
N TRP A 148 -7.37 5.53 -4.78
CA TRP A 148 -6.01 4.97 -4.82
C TRP A 148 -5.61 4.33 -3.50
N ASP A 149 -6.22 4.81 -2.41
CA ASP A 149 -6.04 4.29 -1.07
C ASP A 149 -6.90 3.05 -0.87
N HIS A 150 -6.28 2.00 -0.33
CA HIS A 150 -6.98 0.76 -0.06
C HIS A 150 -6.39 0.01 1.12
N THR A 151 -7.24 -0.74 1.80
CA THR A 151 -6.87 -1.61 2.91
C THR A 151 -6.86 -3.05 2.43
N VAL A 152 -5.77 -3.78 2.64
CA VAL A 152 -5.71 -5.21 2.32
C VAL A 152 -4.73 -5.93 3.22
N SER A 153 -5.12 -7.09 3.75
CA SER A 153 -4.21 -7.97 4.48
C SER A 153 -3.36 -8.78 3.50
N GLU A 154 -2.15 -9.18 3.90
CA GLU A 154 -1.28 -10.01 3.03
C GLU A 154 -1.93 -11.35 2.64
N ARG A 155 -2.80 -11.89 3.51
CA ARG A 155 -3.51 -13.15 3.24
C ARG A 155 -4.58 -12.97 2.18
N ASP A 156 -5.40 -11.94 2.32
CA ASP A 156 -6.47 -11.67 1.35
C ASP A 156 -5.86 -11.29 0.00
N LEU A 157 -4.75 -10.55 -0.01
CA LEU A 157 -4.00 -10.25 -1.22
C LEU A 157 -3.44 -11.53 -1.86
N ALA A 158 -2.84 -12.42 -1.08
CA ALA A 158 -2.31 -13.69 -1.57
C ALA A 158 -3.40 -14.59 -2.16
N GLU A 159 -4.59 -14.63 -1.54
CA GLU A 159 -5.75 -15.36 -2.06
C GLU A 159 -6.20 -14.79 -3.41
N ARG A 160 -6.29 -13.47 -3.55
CA ARG A 160 -6.64 -12.78 -4.81
C ARG A 160 -5.60 -13.04 -5.90
N MET A 161 -4.31 -13.05 -5.56
CA MET A 161 -3.21 -13.30 -6.50
C MET A 161 -3.04 -14.79 -6.87
N GLY A 162 -3.71 -15.69 -6.15
CA GLY A 162 -3.52 -17.13 -6.30
C GLY A 162 -2.15 -17.65 -5.81
N CYS A 163 -1.51 -16.97 -4.85
CA CYS A 163 -0.16 -17.31 -4.37
C CYS A 163 -0.08 -17.52 -2.85
N SER A 164 1.12 -17.82 -2.32
CA SER A 164 1.33 -17.91 -0.86
C SER A 164 1.39 -16.52 -0.21
N ARG A 165 1.16 -16.44 1.11
CA ARG A 165 1.34 -15.21 1.90
C ARG A 165 2.76 -14.65 1.76
N THR A 166 3.79 -15.52 1.87
CA THR A 166 5.19 -15.11 1.76
C THR A 166 5.51 -14.54 0.38
N THR A 167 4.92 -15.11 -0.68
CA THR A 167 5.04 -14.60 -2.04
C THR A 167 4.44 -13.19 -2.17
N ALA A 168 3.24 -12.96 -1.61
CA ALA A 168 2.62 -11.65 -1.60
C ALA A 168 3.42 -10.63 -0.77
N HIS A 169 3.95 -11.03 0.38
CA HIS A 169 4.84 -10.19 1.21
C HIS A 169 6.08 -9.75 0.43
N ASN A 170 6.80 -10.69 -0.19
CA ASN A 170 8.02 -10.39 -0.96
C ASN A 170 7.71 -9.48 -2.15
N SER A 171 6.57 -9.66 -2.80
CA SER A 171 6.09 -8.78 -3.86
C SER A 171 5.81 -7.37 -3.34
N ASN A 172 5.14 -7.23 -2.20
CA ASN A 172 4.93 -5.93 -1.57
C ASN A 172 6.26 -5.22 -1.28
N GLN A 173 7.25 -5.92 -0.75
CA GLN A 173 8.57 -5.33 -0.47
C GLN A 173 9.27 -4.84 -1.74
N ARG A 174 9.22 -5.61 -2.83
CA ARG A 174 9.78 -5.18 -4.13
C ARG A 174 9.06 -3.96 -4.68
N LEU A 175 7.72 -3.98 -4.70
CA LEU A 175 6.91 -2.88 -5.21
C LEU A 175 7.02 -1.60 -4.35
N LEU A 176 7.24 -1.74 -3.04
CA LEU A 176 7.60 -0.64 -2.16
C LEU A 176 8.97 -0.07 -2.52
N HIS A 177 9.97 -0.93 -2.73
CA HIS A 177 11.32 -0.51 -3.10
C HIS A 177 11.36 0.21 -4.45
N THR A 178 10.61 -0.28 -5.44
CA THR A 178 10.48 0.35 -6.77
C THR A 178 9.54 1.55 -6.79
N LYS A 179 8.94 1.92 -5.65
CA LYS A 179 8.04 3.07 -5.50
C LYS A 179 6.80 3.01 -6.40
N VAL A 180 6.33 1.80 -6.69
CA VAL A 180 5.02 1.55 -7.31
C VAL A 180 3.92 1.40 -6.24
N LEU A 181 4.31 1.04 -5.02
CA LEU A 181 3.44 1.03 -3.85
C LEU A 181 3.95 2.00 -2.78
N ARG A 182 3.02 2.57 -2.03
CA ARG A 182 3.26 3.19 -0.73
C ARG A 182 2.49 2.44 0.34
N GLN A 183 3.14 2.21 1.48
CA GLN A 183 2.45 1.84 2.69
C GLN A 183 2.09 3.10 3.47
N LEU A 184 0.81 3.25 3.81
CA LEU A 184 0.29 4.39 4.58
C LEU A 184 0.20 4.06 6.07
N ASP A 185 -0.13 2.80 6.39
CA ASP A 185 -0.23 2.26 7.76
C ASP A 185 0.20 0.78 7.75
N ASN A 186 0.86 0.32 8.81
CA ASN A 186 1.12 -1.10 9.06
C ASN A 186 -0.15 -1.93 9.28
N GLY A 187 -1.30 -1.28 9.45
CA GLY A 187 -2.55 -1.92 9.81
C GLY A 187 -2.63 -2.19 11.31
N SER A 188 -3.73 -2.80 11.72
CA SER A 188 -3.95 -3.19 13.11
C SER A 188 -4.06 -4.71 13.21
N PRO A 189 -4.11 -5.29 14.42
CA PRO A 189 -4.33 -6.72 14.53
C PRO A 189 -5.68 -7.19 13.95
N THR A 190 -6.64 -6.28 13.79
CA THR A 190 -7.99 -6.52 13.26
C THR A 190 -8.21 -5.99 11.84
N GLU A 191 -7.32 -5.14 11.33
CA GLU A 191 -7.46 -4.48 10.02
C GLU A 191 -6.20 -4.66 9.19
N GLY A 192 -6.36 -4.85 7.88
CA GLY A 192 -5.22 -4.92 6.95
C GLY A 192 -4.39 -3.64 6.96
N ALA A 193 -3.17 -3.73 6.43
CA ALA A 193 -2.36 -2.54 6.18
C ALA A 193 -3.05 -1.65 5.13
N ARG A 194 -2.87 -0.33 5.27
CA ARG A 194 -3.34 0.66 4.29
C ARG A 194 -2.23 0.94 3.29
N TRP A 195 -2.59 0.96 2.02
CA TRP A 195 -1.69 1.10 0.89
C TRP A 195 -2.22 2.13 -0.09
N MET A 196 -1.32 2.69 -0.88
CA MET A 196 -1.61 3.54 -2.02
C MET A 196 -0.84 3.04 -3.24
N LEU A 197 -1.49 2.95 -4.39
CA LEU A 197 -0.77 2.75 -5.66
C LEU A 197 -0.09 4.07 -6.05
N ILE A 198 1.22 4.01 -6.34
CA ILE A 198 1.98 5.14 -6.85
C ILE A 198 2.34 4.86 -8.31
N SER A 199 2.12 5.86 -9.15
CA SER A 199 2.46 5.81 -10.55
C SER A 199 3.91 6.29 -10.80
N ARG A 200 4.88 5.47 -10.41
CA ARG A 200 6.26 5.56 -10.91
C ARG A 200 6.66 4.20 -11.43
N LEU A 201 6.17 3.83 -12.60
CA LEU A 201 6.70 2.66 -13.28
C LEU A 201 8.12 3.02 -13.75
N PRO A 202 9.12 2.16 -13.51
CA PRO A 202 10.45 2.38 -14.04
C PRO A 202 10.36 2.39 -15.57
N SER A 203 10.75 3.51 -16.18
CA SER A 203 11.05 3.55 -17.60
C SER A 203 12.15 2.51 -17.86
N THR A 204 11.99 1.69 -18.90
CA THR A 204 12.89 0.61 -19.33
C THR A 204 14.23 1.11 -19.88
N THR A 205 14.74 2.24 -19.38
CA THR A 205 16.12 2.67 -19.63
C THR A 205 17.00 2.23 -18.47
N SER A 206 17.82 1.22 -18.75
CA SER A 206 19.06 0.94 -18.05
C SER A 206 19.80 2.24 -17.75
N HIS A 207 19.98 2.56 -16.47
CA HIS A 207 20.99 3.52 -16.03
C HIS A 207 21.90 2.86 -15.00
N HIS A 208 22.97 2.33 -15.57
CA HIS A 208 24.32 2.40 -15.05
C HIS A 208 24.45 3.37 -13.87
N TRP A 209 24.96 2.83 -12.76
CA TRP A 209 25.39 3.61 -11.62
C TRP A 209 26.51 4.53 -12.11
N SER A 210 26.28 5.85 -12.09
CA SER A 210 27.27 6.95 -12.07
C SER A 210 26.67 8.21 -12.69
N THR A 211 25.94 9.01 -11.91
CA THR A 211 25.85 10.46 -12.18
C THR A 211 25.59 11.20 -10.85
N PRO A 212 26.42 12.18 -10.46
CA PRO A 212 26.35 12.85 -9.16
C PRO A 212 25.29 13.96 -9.13
N LYS A 213 24.10 13.73 -9.71
CA LYS A 213 22.93 14.59 -9.49
C LYS A 213 21.95 13.80 -8.62
N GLY A 214 21.89 14.17 -7.35
CA GLY A 214 20.99 13.56 -6.37
C GLY A 214 19.54 13.57 -6.86
N PRO A 215 18.72 12.58 -6.45
CA PRO A 215 17.35 12.46 -6.92
C PRO A 215 16.53 13.70 -6.55
N GLU A 216 15.92 14.32 -7.54
CA GLU A 216 14.92 15.36 -7.35
C GLU A 216 13.81 14.86 -6.42
N ALA A 217 13.37 15.75 -5.52
CA ALA A 217 12.50 15.45 -4.39
C ALA A 217 11.18 14.81 -4.85
N GLY A 218 11.12 13.48 -4.73
CA GLY A 218 9.94 12.69 -5.02
C GLY A 218 8.75 13.08 -4.14
N GLY A 219 7.82 13.86 -4.69
CA GLY A 219 6.52 14.13 -4.07
C GLY A 219 5.69 12.85 -3.97
N ALA A 220 5.21 12.55 -2.78
CA ALA A 220 4.58 11.30 -2.40
C ALA A 220 3.05 11.29 -2.60
N MET A 221 2.53 12.10 -3.53
CA MET A 221 1.10 12.29 -3.80
C MET A 221 0.77 12.39 -5.30
N SER A 222 1.64 11.88 -6.18
CA SER A 222 1.36 11.88 -7.61
C SER A 222 0.28 10.86 -7.97
N GLY A 223 -0.91 11.37 -8.27
CA GLY A 223 -1.83 10.68 -9.19
C GLY A 223 -1.11 10.35 -10.51
N PRO A 224 -1.60 9.35 -11.26
CA PRO A 224 -0.87 8.82 -12.40
C PRO A 224 -0.60 9.87 -13.48
N SER A 225 0.65 10.32 -13.57
CA SER A 225 1.11 11.14 -14.68
C SER A 225 1.36 10.26 -15.90
N MET A 226 0.79 10.69 -17.02
CA MET A 226 0.84 10.04 -18.33
C MET A 226 2.19 10.38 -18.98
N ARG A 227 3.14 9.47 -18.92
CA ARG A 227 4.28 9.44 -19.84
C ARG A 227 4.24 8.11 -20.57
N GLN A 228 4.04 8.20 -21.88
CA GLN A 228 4.11 7.11 -22.84
C GLN A 228 5.46 6.42 -22.67
N THR A 229 5.44 5.14 -22.34
CA THR A 229 6.63 4.28 -22.40
C THR A 229 6.78 3.79 -23.82
N ASP A 230 8.00 3.86 -24.33
CA ASP A 230 8.41 3.31 -25.63
C ASP A 230 7.93 1.86 -25.79
N ASP A 231 7.57 1.51 -27.02
CA ASP A 231 6.93 0.24 -27.41
C ASP A 231 7.82 -0.98 -27.07
N THR A 232 7.59 -1.56 -25.89
CA THR A 232 8.35 -2.73 -25.41
C THR A 232 7.83 -4.06 -25.97
N GLY A 233 6.76 -4.02 -26.79
CA GLY A 233 6.07 -5.20 -27.32
C GLY A 233 5.33 -6.03 -26.27
N ALA A 234 5.42 -5.69 -24.98
CA ALA A 234 4.60 -6.28 -23.92
C ALA A 234 3.17 -5.78 -24.05
N ASP A 235 2.20 -6.69 -24.00
CA ASP A 235 0.79 -6.36 -24.14
C ASP A 235 -0.06 -7.51 -23.60
N ILE A 236 -0.88 -7.23 -22.60
CA ILE A 236 -1.71 -8.22 -21.91
C ILE A 236 -3.03 -7.62 -21.47
N ASP A 237 -4.12 -8.38 -21.57
CA ASP A 237 -5.38 -7.97 -20.96
C ASP A 237 -5.36 -8.25 -19.45
N SER A 238 -5.19 -7.20 -18.64
CA SER A 238 -5.18 -7.34 -17.19
C SER A 238 -6.53 -7.74 -16.60
N ARG A 239 -7.64 -7.52 -17.31
CA ARG A 239 -8.99 -7.95 -16.86
C ARG A 239 -9.08 -9.46 -16.90
N THR A 240 -8.73 -10.07 -18.03
CA THR A 240 -8.62 -11.54 -18.17
C THR A 240 -7.68 -12.10 -17.11
N ALA A 241 -6.50 -11.51 -16.93
CA ALA A 241 -5.56 -11.96 -15.91
C ALA A 241 -6.16 -11.89 -14.50
N SER A 242 -6.93 -10.85 -14.17
CA SER A 242 -7.57 -10.69 -12.87
C SER A 242 -8.63 -11.75 -12.58
N GLN A 243 -9.45 -12.06 -13.58
CA GLN A 243 -10.49 -13.08 -13.50
C GLN A 243 -9.89 -14.48 -13.27
N LEU A 244 -8.75 -14.76 -13.90
CA LEU A 244 -8.20 -16.11 -13.94
C LEU A 244 -7.14 -16.39 -12.86
N MET A 245 -6.37 -15.39 -12.42
CA MET A 245 -5.15 -15.61 -11.60
C MET A 245 -5.36 -16.35 -10.28
N HIS A 246 -6.58 -16.32 -9.74
CA HIS A 246 -6.94 -16.90 -8.45
C HIS A 246 -7.46 -18.34 -8.55
N LEU A 247 -7.70 -18.85 -9.76
CA LEU A 247 -8.22 -20.20 -10.00
C LEU A 247 -7.12 -21.26 -9.84
N ASP A 248 -7.54 -22.48 -9.50
CA ASP A 248 -6.63 -23.60 -9.24
C ASP A 248 -5.80 -24.00 -10.47
N ALA A 249 -6.35 -23.89 -11.67
CA ALA A 249 -5.64 -24.12 -12.92
C ALA A 249 -4.37 -23.25 -13.04
N PHE A 250 -4.34 -22.07 -12.41
CA PHE A 250 -3.23 -21.11 -12.44
C PHE A 250 -2.34 -21.15 -11.19
N ALA A 251 -2.51 -22.17 -10.34
CA ALA A 251 -1.63 -22.43 -9.21
C ALA A 251 -0.22 -22.87 -9.66
N HIS A 252 0.69 -22.97 -8.69
CA HIS A 252 2.00 -23.57 -8.91
C HIS A 252 1.84 -25.03 -9.39
N HIS A 253 2.65 -25.45 -10.36
CA HIS A 253 2.55 -26.71 -11.13
C HIS A 253 1.44 -26.81 -12.20
N GLY A 254 0.43 -25.94 -12.18
CA GLY A 254 -0.57 -25.84 -13.24
C GLY A 254 -0.07 -25.07 -14.48
N LEU A 255 -0.91 -24.16 -14.99
CA LEU A 255 -0.53 -23.18 -16.01
C LEU A 255 0.40 -22.10 -15.41
N GLY A 256 0.18 -21.76 -14.14
CA GLY A 256 0.96 -20.77 -13.39
C GLY A 256 0.87 -19.36 -13.99
N SER A 257 1.78 -18.47 -13.58
CA SER A 257 1.78 -17.08 -14.08
C SER A 257 2.12 -16.97 -15.56
N SER A 258 2.95 -17.88 -16.10
CA SER A 258 3.30 -17.83 -17.52
C SER A 258 2.14 -18.25 -18.42
N GLY A 259 1.36 -19.27 -18.06
CA GLY A 259 0.17 -19.63 -18.83
C GLY A 259 -0.91 -18.55 -18.75
N LEU A 260 -1.06 -17.93 -17.58
CA LEU A 260 -1.93 -16.76 -17.39
C LEU A 260 -1.56 -15.61 -18.34
N THR A 261 -0.29 -15.23 -18.43
CA THR A 261 0.14 -14.12 -19.29
C THR A 261 0.01 -14.45 -20.77
N VAL A 262 0.15 -15.71 -21.18
CA VAL A 262 -0.08 -16.12 -22.58
C VAL A 262 -1.56 -15.99 -22.95
N LEU A 263 -2.47 -16.47 -22.09
CA LEU A 263 -3.91 -16.31 -22.32
C LEU A 263 -4.33 -14.83 -22.30
N ALA A 264 -3.79 -14.04 -21.38
CA ALA A 264 -4.07 -12.60 -21.33
C ALA A 264 -3.53 -11.85 -22.55
N ALA A 265 -2.35 -12.23 -23.07
CA ALA A 265 -1.81 -11.66 -24.31
C ALA A 265 -2.67 -12.00 -25.52
N LEU A 266 -3.15 -13.25 -25.62
CA LEU A 266 -4.04 -13.67 -26.70
C LEU A 266 -5.45 -13.06 -26.58
N ALA A 267 -5.91 -12.80 -25.36
CA ALA A 267 -7.19 -12.11 -25.11
C ALA A 267 -7.13 -10.63 -25.55
N GLU A 268 -5.97 -9.98 -25.38
CA GLU A 268 -5.76 -8.62 -25.89
C GLU A 268 -5.64 -8.61 -27.41
N ARG A 269 -4.85 -9.54 -27.96
CA ARG A 269 -4.64 -9.68 -29.41
C ARG A 269 -4.61 -11.14 -29.82
N ASP A 270 -5.68 -11.59 -30.46
CA ASP A 270 -5.74 -12.95 -30.97
C ASP A 270 -4.89 -13.12 -32.25
N GLY A 271 -4.50 -14.35 -32.58
CA GLY A 271 -3.73 -14.63 -33.80
C GLY A 271 -2.29 -14.14 -33.75
N GLN A 272 -1.57 -14.49 -32.68
CA GLN A 272 -0.16 -14.11 -32.51
C GLN A 272 0.79 -15.25 -32.86
N SER A 273 1.90 -14.93 -33.50
CA SER A 273 3.03 -15.84 -33.67
C SER A 273 3.71 -16.14 -32.33
N ARG A 274 4.52 -17.22 -32.30
CA ARG A 274 5.30 -17.56 -31.10
C ARG A 274 6.25 -16.45 -30.66
N THR A 275 6.84 -15.72 -31.60
CA THR A 275 7.76 -14.60 -31.35
C THR A 275 7.03 -13.40 -30.77
N GLU A 276 5.83 -13.10 -31.27
CA GLU A 276 4.98 -12.05 -30.71
C GLU A 276 4.53 -12.41 -29.31
N LEU A 277 4.08 -13.65 -29.08
CA LEU A 277 3.69 -14.12 -27.73
C LEU A 277 4.84 -14.11 -26.73
N GLN A 278 6.08 -14.26 -27.20
CA GLN A 278 7.25 -14.12 -26.35
C GLN A 278 7.37 -12.67 -25.82
N ALA A 279 7.17 -11.69 -26.71
CA ALA A 279 7.22 -10.27 -26.38
C ALA A 279 6.01 -9.84 -25.55
N SER A 280 4.79 -10.09 -26.04
CA SER A 280 3.55 -9.66 -25.40
C SER A 280 3.39 -10.22 -23.99
N ALA A 281 3.62 -11.52 -23.80
CA ALA A 281 3.56 -12.14 -22.47
C ALA A 281 4.84 -11.93 -21.62
N SER A 282 5.90 -11.30 -22.15
CA SER A 282 7.19 -11.08 -21.47
C SER A 282 7.79 -12.36 -20.87
N ILE A 283 7.87 -13.41 -21.69
CA ILE A 283 8.34 -14.75 -21.26
C ILE A 283 9.49 -15.23 -22.14
N SER A 284 10.34 -16.13 -21.63
CA SER A 284 11.41 -16.74 -22.44
C SER A 284 10.82 -17.68 -23.51
N ARG A 285 11.50 -17.83 -24.65
CA ARG A 285 11.16 -18.78 -25.72
C ARG A 285 10.82 -20.20 -25.23
N SER A 286 11.63 -20.77 -24.34
CA SER A 286 11.41 -22.13 -23.80
C SER A 286 10.13 -22.23 -22.98
N THR A 287 9.84 -21.21 -22.17
CA THR A 287 8.59 -21.09 -21.43
C THR A 287 7.39 -20.91 -22.36
N THR A 288 7.51 -20.11 -23.43
CA THR A 288 6.46 -19.97 -24.46
C THR A 288 6.11 -21.33 -25.04
N TYR A 289 7.12 -22.08 -25.51
CA TYR A 289 6.91 -23.39 -26.09
C TYR A 289 6.21 -24.35 -25.12
N ARG A 290 6.68 -24.41 -23.86
CA ARG A 290 6.07 -25.26 -22.83
C ARG A 290 4.61 -24.89 -22.56
N GLN A 291 4.29 -23.60 -22.49
CA GLN A 291 2.93 -23.15 -22.19
C GLN A 291 1.99 -23.34 -23.36
N LEU A 292 2.44 -23.08 -24.59
CA LEU A 292 1.66 -23.34 -25.79
C LEU A 292 1.34 -24.84 -25.91
N GLY A 293 2.32 -25.72 -25.66
CA GLY A 293 2.08 -27.18 -25.65
C GLY A 293 0.99 -27.58 -24.64
N LYS A 294 1.04 -27.05 -23.41
CA LYS A 294 0.01 -27.31 -22.39
C LYS A 294 -1.37 -26.79 -22.80
N LEU A 295 -1.45 -25.54 -23.28
CA LEU A 295 -2.72 -24.93 -23.66
C LEU A 295 -3.35 -25.64 -24.87
N LYS A 296 -2.52 -26.06 -25.84
CA LYS A 296 -2.95 -26.88 -26.98
C LYS A 296 -3.50 -28.23 -26.52
N SER A 297 -2.79 -28.95 -25.65
CA SER A 297 -3.24 -30.26 -25.16
C SER A 297 -4.55 -30.21 -24.35
N LEU A 298 -4.92 -29.02 -23.87
CA LEU A 298 -6.18 -28.76 -23.18
C LEU A 298 -7.29 -28.28 -24.15
N GLY A 299 -6.97 -28.01 -25.42
CA GLY A 299 -7.92 -27.47 -26.39
C GLY A 299 -8.26 -26.00 -26.18
N LEU A 300 -7.53 -25.29 -25.30
CA LEU A 300 -7.78 -23.87 -24.99
C LEU A 300 -7.23 -22.92 -26.06
N ILE A 301 -6.28 -23.40 -26.86
CA ILE A 301 -5.77 -22.69 -28.03
C ILE A 301 -5.63 -23.66 -29.19
N HIS A 302 -5.68 -23.14 -30.41
CA HIS A 302 -5.35 -23.86 -31.63
C HIS A 302 -4.30 -23.11 -32.45
N ARG A 303 -3.66 -23.81 -33.39
CA ARG A 303 -2.62 -23.25 -34.26
C ARG A 303 -3.12 -23.26 -35.70
N GLU A 304 -3.07 -22.10 -36.35
CA GLU A 304 -3.34 -21.93 -37.77
C GLU A 304 -2.08 -21.38 -38.45
N GLY A 305 -1.40 -22.22 -39.24
CA GLY A 305 -0.08 -21.88 -39.78
C GLY A 305 0.94 -21.60 -38.66
N GLU A 306 1.45 -20.36 -38.59
CA GLU A 306 2.39 -19.91 -37.55
C GLU A 306 1.72 -19.17 -36.39
N LEU A 307 0.41 -18.93 -36.48
CA LEU A 307 -0.35 -18.14 -35.53
C LEU A 307 -1.07 -19.04 -34.52
N TYR A 308 -1.22 -18.53 -33.31
CA TYR A 308 -1.95 -19.17 -32.21
C TYR A 308 -3.18 -18.34 -31.88
N HIS A 309 -4.30 -19.03 -31.73
CA HIS A 309 -5.61 -18.45 -31.50
C HIS A 309 -6.26 -19.03 -30.25
N LEU A 310 -6.99 -18.21 -29.49
CA LEU A 310 -7.88 -18.70 -28.44
C LEU A 310 -9.02 -19.53 -29.06
N SER A 311 -9.38 -20.60 -28.38
CA SER A 311 -10.66 -21.26 -28.66
C SER A 311 -11.82 -20.36 -28.20
N PRO A 312 -13.01 -20.41 -28.83
CA PRO A 312 -14.10 -19.45 -28.58
C PRO A 312 -14.50 -19.27 -27.10
N THR A 313 -14.42 -20.34 -26.31
CA THR A 313 -14.78 -20.37 -24.89
C THR A 313 -13.57 -20.60 -23.98
N ALA A 314 -12.35 -20.37 -24.47
CA ALA A 314 -11.11 -20.64 -23.74
C ALA A 314 -10.99 -19.85 -22.44
N LEU A 315 -11.53 -18.64 -22.38
CA LEU A 315 -11.49 -17.80 -21.17
C LEU A 315 -12.43 -18.33 -20.07
N GLU A 316 -13.45 -19.09 -20.45
CA GLU A 316 -14.34 -19.83 -19.53
C GLU A 316 -13.70 -21.15 -19.08
N GLY A 317 -12.56 -21.52 -19.67
CA GLY A 317 -11.83 -22.75 -19.42
C GLY A 317 -12.34 -23.93 -20.23
N ILE A 318 -13.20 -23.69 -21.22
CA ILE A 318 -13.75 -24.71 -22.12
C ILE A 318 -12.90 -24.72 -23.39
N GLY A 319 -12.33 -25.88 -23.68
CA GLY A 319 -11.55 -26.11 -24.89
C GLY A 319 -12.42 -26.57 -26.07
N THR A 320 -11.83 -26.59 -27.25
CA THR A 320 -12.43 -27.19 -28.45
C THR A 320 -11.61 -28.37 -28.93
N PRO A 321 -12.25 -29.38 -29.55
CA PRO A 321 -11.51 -30.43 -30.22
C PRO A 321 -10.64 -29.84 -31.33
N THR A 322 -9.38 -30.23 -31.36
CA THR A 322 -8.39 -29.81 -32.37
C THR A 322 -7.57 -31.03 -32.79
N PRO A 323 -6.79 -30.96 -33.89
CA PRO A 323 -5.88 -32.04 -34.26
C PRO A 323 -4.89 -32.43 -33.13
N ASP A 324 -4.60 -31.49 -32.23
CA ASP A 324 -3.70 -31.69 -31.09
C ASP A 324 -4.42 -32.03 -29.77
N CYS A 325 -5.76 -32.02 -29.75
CA CYS A 325 -6.56 -32.26 -28.55
C CYS A 325 -7.91 -32.90 -28.94
N ALA A 326 -7.98 -34.22 -28.84
CA ALA A 326 -9.22 -34.96 -29.10
C ALA A 326 -10.24 -34.85 -27.95
N ASP A 327 -9.75 -34.68 -26.72
CA ASP A 327 -10.52 -34.61 -25.49
C ASP A 327 -10.22 -33.27 -24.79
N PRO A 328 -10.91 -32.18 -25.17
CA PRO A 328 -10.71 -30.86 -24.57
C PRO A 328 -11.28 -30.80 -23.15
N VAL A 329 -10.80 -29.84 -22.36
CA VAL A 329 -11.39 -29.56 -21.04
C VAL A 329 -12.74 -28.88 -21.17
N ASP A 330 -13.65 -29.12 -20.22
CA ASP A 330 -14.98 -28.51 -20.10
C ASP A 330 -15.05 -27.46 -18.98
N GLY A 331 -13.89 -26.92 -18.57
CA GLY A 331 -13.83 -25.84 -17.60
C GLY A 331 -12.53 -25.76 -16.80
N TRP A 332 -12.40 -24.67 -16.05
CA TRP A 332 -11.27 -24.46 -15.14
C TRP A 332 -11.13 -25.49 -14.01
N PRO A 333 -12.21 -26.04 -13.41
CA PRO A 333 -12.10 -27.11 -12.42
C PRO A 333 -11.45 -28.37 -13.01
N GLU A 334 -11.93 -28.84 -14.17
CA GLU A 334 -11.37 -30.01 -14.85
C GLU A 334 -9.92 -29.74 -15.29
N THR A 335 -9.62 -28.55 -15.79
CA THR A 335 -8.24 -28.14 -16.09
C THR A 335 -7.35 -28.28 -14.86
N ALA A 336 -7.83 -27.87 -13.68
CA ALA A 336 -7.08 -28.02 -12.44
C ALA A 336 -6.91 -29.49 -12.03
N GLU A 337 -7.89 -30.35 -12.27
CA GLU A 337 -7.81 -31.79 -12.02
C GLU A 337 -6.76 -32.45 -12.94
N ARG A 338 -6.84 -32.22 -14.25
CA ARG A 338 -5.88 -32.74 -15.24
C ARG A 338 -4.45 -32.28 -14.96
N LEU A 339 -4.28 -31.08 -14.41
CA LEU A 339 -2.99 -30.52 -14.03
C LEU A 339 -2.56 -30.85 -12.58
N GLY A 340 -3.37 -31.58 -11.82
CA GLY A 340 -3.07 -31.96 -10.44
C GLY A 340 -3.06 -30.80 -9.43
N THR A 341 -3.73 -29.69 -9.75
CA THR A 341 -3.82 -28.49 -8.90
C THR A 341 -5.19 -28.27 -8.27
N ALA A 342 -6.14 -29.18 -8.49
CA ALA A 342 -7.46 -29.12 -7.88
C ALA A 342 -7.40 -29.01 -6.34
N GLY A 343 -8.20 -28.09 -5.79
CA GLY A 343 -8.34 -27.83 -4.37
C GLY A 343 -7.19 -27.02 -3.75
N VAL A 344 -6.20 -26.56 -4.51
CA VAL A 344 -5.09 -25.74 -3.98
C VAL A 344 -5.60 -24.46 -3.31
N ARG A 345 -6.55 -23.77 -3.93
CA ARG A 345 -7.18 -22.55 -3.44
C ARG A 345 -7.90 -22.79 -2.13
N GLU A 346 -8.68 -23.86 -2.04
CA GLU A 346 -9.42 -24.20 -0.83
C GLU A 346 -8.46 -24.59 0.31
N ARG A 347 -7.43 -25.41 0.03
CA ARG A 347 -6.37 -25.72 1.01
C ARG A 347 -5.68 -24.45 1.51
N ARG A 348 -5.37 -23.51 0.61
CA ARG A 348 -4.78 -22.21 0.95
C ARG A 348 -5.71 -21.37 1.81
N ARG A 349 -6.99 -21.27 1.45
CA ARG A 349 -8.00 -20.53 2.22
C ARG A 349 -8.12 -21.09 3.63
N ARG A 350 -8.29 -22.40 3.78
CA ARG A 350 -8.33 -23.08 5.10
C ARG A 350 -7.06 -22.80 5.92
N HIS A 351 -5.89 -22.87 5.29
CA HIS A 351 -4.64 -22.55 5.95
C HIS A 351 -4.60 -21.08 6.43
N HIS A 352 -5.02 -20.14 5.58
CA HIS A 352 -5.10 -18.72 5.95
C HIS A 352 -6.15 -18.45 7.03
N ASP A 353 -7.30 -19.12 7.00
CA ASP A 353 -8.33 -19.04 8.04
C ASP A 353 -7.83 -19.56 9.37
N ALA A 354 -7.17 -20.72 9.39
CA ALA A 354 -6.53 -21.23 10.59
C ALA A 354 -5.50 -20.24 11.16
N GLN A 355 -4.69 -19.61 10.29
CA GLN A 355 -3.77 -18.55 10.71
C GLN A 355 -4.49 -17.30 11.24
N ARG A 356 -5.61 -16.88 10.62
CA ARG A 356 -6.43 -15.74 11.08
C ARG A 356 -6.98 -16.03 12.48
N THR A 357 -7.54 -17.21 12.69
CA THR A 357 -8.06 -17.66 13.99
C THR A 357 -6.97 -17.73 15.05
N HIS A 358 -5.83 -18.35 14.73
CA HIS A 358 -4.68 -18.40 15.63
C HIS A 358 -4.19 -16.99 16.02
N TRP A 359 -4.10 -16.08 15.05
CA TRP A 359 -3.71 -14.69 15.31
C TRP A 359 -4.71 -13.96 16.19
N ARG A 360 -6.02 -14.11 15.94
CA ARG A 360 -7.08 -13.52 16.77
C ARG A 360 -6.97 -14.00 18.22
N HIS A 361 -6.81 -15.31 18.45
CA HIS A 361 -6.62 -15.84 19.81
C HIS A 361 -5.37 -15.28 20.48
N LYS A 362 -4.25 -15.17 19.75
CA LYS A 362 -3.02 -14.56 20.27
C LYS A 362 -3.23 -13.09 20.66
N GLN A 363 -4.01 -12.34 19.89
CA GLN A 363 -4.29 -10.93 20.18
C GLN A 363 -5.20 -10.74 21.39
N VAL A 364 -6.24 -11.57 21.54
CA VAL A 364 -7.07 -11.60 22.75
C VAL A 364 -6.20 -11.86 23.98
N ARG A 365 -5.34 -12.87 23.93
CA ARG A 365 -4.40 -13.19 25.02
C ARG A 365 -3.45 -12.03 25.35
N LEU A 366 -2.95 -11.31 24.33
CA LEU A 366 -2.09 -10.15 24.54
C LEU A 366 -2.87 -8.97 25.13
N ALA A 367 -4.12 -8.75 24.71
CA ALA A 367 -4.98 -7.70 25.25
C ALA A 367 -5.34 -7.98 26.71
N GLU A 368 -5.67 -9.24 27.05
CA GLU A 368 -5.88 -9.69 28.43
C GLU A 368 -4.65 -9.47 29.29
N ARG A 369 -3.44 -9.85 28.81
CA ARG A 369 -2.18 -9.56 29.51
C ARG A 369 -1.96 -8.07 29.73
N ARG A 370 -2.23 -7.23 28.73
CA ARG A 370 -2.12 -5.77 28.87
C ARG A 370 -3.12 -5.21 29.87
N ARG A 371 -4.35 -5.74 29.89
CA ARG A 371 -5.37 -5.36 30.87
C ARG A 371 -4.97 -5.78 32.27
N ALA A 372 -4.48 -7.00 32.44
CA ALA A 372 -3.95 -7.51 33.71
C ALA A 372 -2.75 -6.69 34.19
N CYS A 373 -1.82 -6.28 33.32
CA CYS A 373 -0.72 -5.38 33.71
C CYS A 373 -1.19 -3.97 34.10
N ARG A 374 -2.30 -3.47 33.53
CA ARG A 374 -2.90 -2.17 33.92
C ARG A 374 -3.72 -2.26 35.20
N GLN A 375 -4.26 -3.43 35.50
CA GLN A 375 -5.07 -3.72 36.70
C GLN A 375 -4.23 -4.31 37.83
N ALA A 376 -3.02 -4.79 37.54
CA ALA A 376 -2.03 -5.05 38.56
C ALA A 376 -1.81 -3.73 39.31
N PRO A 377 -1.76 -3.76 40.66
CA PRO A 377 -1.31 -2.60 41.40
C PRO A 377 -0.02 -2.14 40.74
N LEU A 378 0.11 -0.83 40.49
CA LEU A 378 1.41 -0.23 40.15
C LEU A 378 2.43 -0.92 41.04
N PRO A 379 3.60 -1.39 40.53
CA PRO A 379 4.66 -1.78 41.42
C PRO A 379 4.85 -0.56 42.29
N HIS A 380 4.40 -0.65 43.54
CA HIS A 380 4.65 0.37 44.54
C HIS A 380 6.16 0.53 44.40
N PRO A 381 6.70 1.68 43.95
CA PRO A 381 8.12 1.84 44.09
C PRO A 381 8.29 1.65 45.59
N ALA A 382 8.90 0.55 46.04
CA ALA A 382 8.95 0.30 47.48
C ALA A 382 9.67 1.48 48.15
N THR A 383 10.47 2.22 47.39
CA THR A 383 11.28 3.35 47.83
C THR A 383 10.86 4.64 47.16
N ALA A 384 10.69 5.72 47.93
CA ALA A 384 10.35 7.03 47.38
C ALA A 384 11.56 7.68 46.73
N GLN A 385 11.45 8.09 45.45
CA GLN A 385 12.51 8.88 44.84
C GLN A 385 12.46 10.29 45.43
N PRO A 386 13.55 10.82 46.01
CA PRO A 386 13.54 12.10 46.75
C PRO A 386 13.00 13.28 45.95
N GLN A 387 13.16 13.27 44.63
CA GLN A 387 12.69 14.31 43.72
C GLN A 387 11.16 14.42 43.58
N TYR A 388 10.41 13.42 44.04
CA TYR A 388 8.93 13.39 44.01
C TYR A 388 8.30 13.47 45.40
N VAL A 389 9.09 13.83 46.42
CA VAL A 389 8.67 13.94 47.81
C VAL A 389 8.91 15.38 48.27
N ARG A 390 7.88 16.03 48.79
CA ARG A 390 8.01 17.36 49.41
C ARG A 390 8.62 17.24 50.81
N ALA A 391 9.11 18.35 51.34
CA ALA A 391 9.70 18.41 52.68
C ALA A 391 8.72 18.01 53.80
N ASP A 392 7.41 18.04 53.54
CA ASP A 392 6.33 17.61 54.44
C ASP A 392 5.98 16.12 54.31
N GLY A 393 6.71 15.35 53.49
CA GLY A 393 6.50 13.92 53.27
C GLY A 393 5.39 13.58 52.28
N CYS A 394 4.73 14.58 51.69
CA CYS A 394 3.70 14.39 50.66
C CYS A 394 4.32 14.06 49.31
N VAL A 395 3.60 13.28 48.50
CA VAL A 395 4.07 12.79 47.21
C VAL A 395 3.49 13.61 46.08
N ILE A 396 4.33 13.92 45.08
CA ILE A 396 3.93 14.56 43.83
C ILE A 396 3.87 13.54 42.68
N ASP A 397 2.79 13.55 41.89
CA ASP A 397 2.68 12.79 40.65
C ASP A 397 3.62 13.38 39.57
N PRO A 398 4.55 12.60 39.00
CA PRO A 398 5.51 13.08 38.00
C PRO A 398 4.90 13.46 36.64
N GLY A 399 3.69 12.98 36.33
CA GLY A 399 2.98 13.28 35.08
C GLY A 399 2.10 14.54 35.15
N THR A 400 1.58 14.87 36.34
CA THR A 400 0.65 16.01 36.53
C THR A 400 1.21 17.14 37.39
N GLY A 401 2.20 16.86 38.25
CA GLY A 401 2.76 17.82 39.20
C GLY A 401 1.88 18.07 40.44
N GLU A 402 0.80 17.31 40.62
CA GLU A 402 -0.14 17.45 41.73
C GLU A 402 0.21 16.53 42.91
N VAL A 403 -0.22 16.90 44.12
CA VAL A 403 -0.04 16.08 45.32
C VAL A 403 -1.03 14.92 45.30
N ILE A 404 -0.51 13.69 45.46
CA ILE A 404 -1.35 12.49 45.58
C ILE A 404 -1.88 12.44 47.02
N GLN A 405 -3.19 12.67 47.18
CA GLN A 405 -3.84 12.60 48.49
C GLN A 405 -3.72 11.18 49.08
N ASN A 406 -3.51 11.12 50.40
CA ASN A 406 -3.40 9.89 51.20
C ASN A 406 -2.16 9.01 50.93
N LEU A 407 -1.14 9.55 50.25
CA LEU A 407 0.11 8.83 49.97
C LEU A 407 1.31 9.60 50.58
N TYR A 408 2.02 8.95 51.50
CA TYR A 408 3.13 9.53 52.27
C TYR A 408 4.38 8.66 52.23
N VAL A 409 5.51 9.24 52.61
CA VAL A 409 6.78 8.52 52.77
C VAL A 409 7.09 8.34 54.27
N ALA A 410 7.30 7.09 54.67
CA ALA A 410 7.71 6.69 56.02
C ALA A 410 9.18 7.02 56.29
N ALA A 411 9.57 6.98 57.57
CA ALA A 411 10.94 7.25 58.00
C ALA A 411 11.99 6.27 57.43
N ASP A 412 11.57 5.08 57.01
CA ASP A 412 12.40 4.08 56.34
C ASP A 412 12.48 4.25 54.81
N GLY A 413 11.91 5.34 54.28
CA GLY A 413 11.88 5.64 52.85
C GLY A 413 10.86 4.83 52.06
N LEU A 414 10.03 4.03 52.74
CA LEU A 414 8.94 3.28 52.13
C LEU A 414 7.67 4.13 52.04
N TRP A 415 6.78 3.76 51.14
CA TRP A 415 5.53 4.46 50.93
C TRP A 415 4.43 3.90 51.83
N ILE A 416 3.61 4.78 52.40
CA ILE A 416 2.44 4.43 53.19
C ILE A 416 1.21 5.08 52.55
N PHE A 417 0.17 4.27 52.34
CA PHE A 417 -1.15 4.75 51.97
C PHE A 417 -2.03 4.83 53.22
N ASP A 418 -2.56 6.02 53.53
CA ASP A 418 -3.41 6.23 54.70
C ASP A 418 -4.88 6.02 54.33
N GLU A 419 -5.45 4.86 54.65
CA GLU A 419 -6.86 4.53 54.37
C GLU A 419 -7.87 5.17 55.37
N ALA A 420 -7.43 6.01 56.30
CA ALA A 420 -8.22 6.33 57.50
C ALA A 420 -9.36 7.37 57.38
N ASN A 421 -9.61 8.02 56.23
CA ASN A 421 -10.66 9.06 56.14
C ASN A 421 -11.91 8.65 55.33
N GLY A 422 -12.40 7.43 55.58
CA GLY A 422 -13.52 6.85 54.85
C GLY A 422 -14.58 6.12 55.69
N THR A 423 -14.77 6.40 56.98
CA THR A 423 -15.94 5.87 57.74
C THR A 423 -16.47 6.84 58.79
N GLY A 424 -17.37 7.74 58.38
CA GLY A 424 -18.36 8.34 59.27
C GLY A 424 -19.65 7.51 59.24
N LYS A 425 -19.87 6.68 60.27
CA LYS A 425 -21.20 6.25 60.70
C LYS A 425 -21.38 6.72 62.15
N SER A 426 -22.44 7.51 62.33
CA SER A 426 -23.08 7.95 63.59
C SER A 426 -22.31 8.96 64.42
#